data_AF-A0A958ULY9-F1
#
_entry.id   AF-A0A958ULY9-F1
#
_cell.length_a   1.000
_cell.length_b   1.000
_cell.length_c   1.000
_cell.angle_alpha   90.00
_cell.angle_beta   90.00
_cell.angle_gamma   90.00
#
_symmetry.space_group_name_H-M   'P 1'
#
loop_
_entity.id
_entity.type
_entity.pdbx_description
1 polymer ?
#
loop_
_entity_poly.entity_id
_entity_poly.type
_entity_poly.pdbx_seq_one_letter_code
_entity_poly.pdbx_strand_id
1 'polypeptide(L)'
;EQFMDLYENVNPFQREKEVHPLGTNYRSCPEIVGFNNQFFTYVSSYFANASHIKLYEEGNKQKNNDKKNGYVKIEFIEKQNKSEKEEAYSNLVLETIHNVKSKGFSESDICILTRRKADGISLGASLMELGVPVISSETLLLQSSPLVQILVFSLQICLYPNNDKAKIQLLDLLHDHLNISEEKHTFFTKFLSIPEEKFTEIIKKYGVDFTFEQMRSVSLYEAFEYCIEKFKIADYADAYLFGFMDLVYEFEQQPLADKISFLDHWETKKENASIPASEGTNAVQLMTIHKAKGLEFPVVIFPFADIQLYDAKYDKLWYPLENEDFSFKEGQINYKSEIVNYGEVGEKMYAEHRSQLELDNINLLYVTLTRAIEKLFVFSEMPKEPKDGIPLTYNHLFMEFLKQKGRWNSDQMIYEFGKDLEKISKKNEVIAQIEPRYLSSSPNTHGLKIVSSEEIFMETETASAISAGNLLHDTMAQIYTEADAERVLMELEERAIIPKEEFDSLNKTVFQIIQHADLK
;
A
#
# COMPACT_ATOMS: atom_id res chain seq x y z
N GLU A 1 -13.05 -21.08 -12.24
CA GLU A 1 -12.23 -20.26 -11.31
C GLU A 1 -11.19 -21.20 -10.72
N GLN A 2 -9.89 -21.03 -10.97
CA GLN A 2 -8.89 -22.09 -10.74
C GLN A 2 -8.96 -22.74 -9.34
N PHE A 3 -9.20 -21.96 -8.28
CA PHE A 3 -9.33 -22.50 -6.91
C PHE A 3 -10.67 -23.21 -6.65
N MET A 4 -11.78 -22.75 -7.23
CA MET A 4 -13.06 -23.45 -7.14
C MET A 4 -13.03 -24.74 -7.95
N ASP A 5 -12.42 -24.72 -9.13
CA ASP A 5 -12.24 -25.90 -9.97
C ASP A 5 -11.41 -26.97 -9.22
N LEU A 6 -10.37 -26.52 -8.49
CA LEU A 6 -9.57 -27.35 -7.59
C LEU A 6 -10.33 -27.84 -6.35
N TYR A 7 -11.31 -27.11 -5.83
CA TYR A 7 -12.16 -27.54 -4.71
C TYR A 7 -13.21 -28.57 -5.16
N GLU A 8 -13.70 -28.42 -6.39
CA GLU A 8 -14.61 -29.35 -7.07
C GLU A 8 -13.86 -30.59 -7.61
N ASN A 9 -14.36 -31.20 -8.69
CA ASN A 9 -13.84 -32.48 -9.20
C ASN A 9 -12.73 -32.31 -10.26
N VAL A 10 -12.28 -31.08 -10.55
CA VAL A 10 -11.22 -30.86 -11.53
C VAL A 10 -9.88 -31.10 -10.86
N ASN A 11 -9.22 -32.20 -11.24
CA ASN A 11 -7.89 -32.55 -10.75
C ASN A 11 -6.86 -32.33 -11.86
N PRO A 12 -6.13 -31.18 -11.85
CA PRO A 12 -5.09 -30.92 -12.83
C PRO A 12 -3.81 -31.73 -12.55
N PHE A 13 -3.77 -32.52 -11.48
CA PHE A 13 -2.60 -33.29 -11.06
C PHE A 13 -2.75 -34.78 -11.39
N GLN A 14 -1.62 -35.45 -11.61
CA GLN A 14 -1.57 -36.89 -11.94
C GLN A 14 -1.85 -37.82 -10.75
N ARG A 15 -2.01 -37.28 -9.53
CA ARG A 15 -2.31 -38.05 -8.31
C ARG A 15 -3.75 -37.83 -7.89
N GLU A 16 -4.37 -38.84 -7.28
CA GLU A 16 -5.70 -38.68 -6.69
C GLU A 16 -5.72 -37.59 -5.63
N LYS A 17 -6.78 -36.78 -5.66
CA LYS A 17 -6.99 -35.66 -4.76
C LYS A 17 -7.63 -36.16 -3.47
N GLU A 18 -7.03 -35.84 -2.33
CA GLU A 18 -7.63 -36.01 -1.01
C GLU A 18 -7.89 -34.64 -0.36
N VAL A 19 -9.08 -34.45 0.22
CA VAL A 19 -9.46 -33.21 0.90
C VAL A 19 -9.52 -33.45 2.40
N HIS A 20 -8.69 -32.74 3.17
CA HIS A 20 -8.69 -32.78 4.63
C HIS A 20 -9.26 -31.47 5.20
N PRO A 21 -10.54 -31.44 5.63
CA PRO A 21 -11.14 -30.22 6.15
C PRO A 21 -10.66 -29.92 7.58
N LEU A 22 -10.15 -28.71 7.81
CA LEU A 22 -9.81 -28.19 9.14
C LEU A 22 -11.03 -27.49 9.75
N GLY A 23 -11.86 -28.26 10.46
CA GLY A 23 -13.17 -27.78 10.90
C GLY A 23 -13.22 -26.96 12.19
N THR A 24 -12.10 -26.70 12.89
CA THR A 24 -12.11 -26.04 14.21
C THR A 24 -11.43 -24.68 14.15
N ASN A 25 -12.09 -23.64 14.66
CA ASN A 25 -11.54 -22.30 14.79
C ASN A 25 -10.84 -22.14 16.15
N TYR A 26 -9.52 -22.03 16.16
CA TYR A 26 -8.72 -21.81 17.40
C TYR A 26 -8.43 -20.34 17.70
N ARG A 27 -8.81 -19.44 16.78
CA ARG A 27 -8.56 -18.00 16.85
C ARG A 27 -9.63 -17.29 17.67
N SER A 28 -10.89 -17.38 17.27
CA SER A 28 -11.95 -16.49 17.76
C SER A 28 -12.73 -17.12 18.91
N CYS A 29 -13.37 -16.27 19.72
CA CYS A 29 -14.24 -16.69 20.80
C CYS A 29 -15.58 -17.25 20.25
N PRO A 30 -16.22 -18.21 20.95
CA PRO A 30 -17.39 -18.94 20.45
C PRO A 30 -18.54 -18.08 19.93
N GLU A 31 -18.83 -16.95 20.58
CA GLU A 31 -19.92 -16.05 20.14
C GLU A 31 -19.64 -15.41 18.77
N ILE A 32 -18.38 -15.08 18.48
CA ILE A 32 -17.97 -14.54 17.16
C ILE A 32 -18.03 -15.65 16.11
N VAL A 33 -17.54 -16.84 16.43
CA VAL A 33 -17.61 -18.00 15.51
C VAL A 33 -19.07 -18.34 15.21
N GLY A 34 -19.92 -18.40 16.24
CA GLY A 34 -21.34 -18.68 16.10
C GLY A 34 -22.10 -17.61 15.30
N PHE A 35 -21.79 -16.33 15.53
CA PHE A 35 -22.32 -15.23 14.74
C PHE A 35 -21.92 -15.35 13.27
N ASN A 36 -20.62 -15.49 12.98
CA ASN A 36 -20.12 -15.59 11.61
C ASN A 36 -20.69 -16.82 10.89
N ASN A 37 -20.73 -17.98 11.54
CA ASN A 37 -21.32 -19.18 10.99
C ASN A 37 -22.79 -18.93 10.57
N GLN A 38 -23.60 -18.38 11.47
CA GLN A 38 -25.02 -18.11 11.19
C GLN A 38 -25.21 -17.03 10.12
N PHE A 39 -24.43 -15.94 10.19
CA PHE A 39 -24.51 -14.83 9.27
C PHE A 39 -24.13 -15.25 7.85
N PHE A 40 -22.97 -15.89 7.67
CA PHE A 40 -22.49 -16.27 6.35
C PHE A 40 -23.23 -17.48 5.74
N THR A 41 -23.79 -18.38 6.55
CA THR A 41 -24.75 -19.38 6.06
C THR A 41 -26.09 -18.75 5.64
N TYR A 42 -26.49 -17.63 6.23
CA TYR A 42 -27.67 -16.90 5.74
C TYR A 42 -27.34 -16.13 4.47
N VAL A 43 -26.22 -15.41 4.45
CA VAL A 43 -25.78 -14.63 3.27
C VAL A 43 -25.58 -15.52 2.05
N SER A 44 -25.21 -16.79 2.24
CA SER A 44 -24.99 -17.70 1.12
C SER A 44 -26.22 -17.91 0.24
N SER A 45 -27.45 -17.73 0.76
CA SER A 45 -28.67 -17.85 -0.05
C SER A 45 -28.83 -16.74 -1.09
N TYR A 46 -28.04 -15.66 -1.00
CA TYR A 46 -28.07 -14.56 -1.97
C TYR A 46 -27.13 -14.77 -3.16
N PHE A 47 -26.24 -15.78 -3.13
CA PHE A 47 -25.40 -16.08 -4.27
C PHE A 47 -26.23 -16.60 -5.44
N ALA A 48 -25.98 -16.06 -6.64
CA ALA A 48 -26.58 -16.60 -7.87
C ALA A 48 -26.02 -17.99 -8.24
N ASN A 49 -24.75 -18.25 -7.92
CA ASN A 49 -24.05 -19.49 -8.26
C ASN A 49 -24.17 -20.56 -7.17
N ALA A 50 -24.71 -21.73 -7.52
CA ALA A 50 -24.91 -22.85 -6.60
C ALA A 50 -23.63 -23.37 -5.93
N SER A 51 -22.49 -23.33 -6.63
CA SER A 51 -21.19 -23.72 -6.05
C SER A 51 -20.76 -22.75 -4.94
N HIS A 52 -21.05 -21.44 -5.09
CA HIS A 52 -20.75 -20.45 -4.06
C HIS A 52 -21.66 -20.62 -2.83
N ILE A 53 -22.95 -20.93 -3.05
CA ILE A 53 -23.89 -21.26 -1.98
C ILE A 53 -23.33 -22.42 -1.14
N LYS A 54 -22.98 -23.52 -1.81
CA LYS A 54 -22.47 -24.73 -1.15
C LYS A 54 -21.17 -24.48 -0.40
N LEU A 55 -20.23 -23.72 -0.99
CA LEU A 55 -18.97 -23.35 -0.36
C LEU A 55 -19.19 -22.69 1.00
N TYR A 56 -20.12 -21.73 1.07
CA TYR A 56 -20.41 -21.01 2.29
C TYR A 56 -21.27 -21.83 3.27
N GLU A 57 -22.22 -22.63 2.81
CA GLU A 57 -23.01 -23.50 3.70
C GLU A 57 -22.16 -24.58 4.38
N GLU A 58 -21.18 -25.15 3.69
CA GLU A 58 -20.28 -26.17 4.23
C GLU A 58 -19.11 -25.54 4.99
N GLY A 59 -18.48 -24.51 4.43
CA GLY A 59 -17.28 -23.86 4.99
C GLY A 59 -17.54 -23.08 6.28
N ASN A 60 -18.77 -22.61 6.51
CA ASN A 60 -19.16 -21.86 7.71
C ASN A 60 -19.74 -22.76 8.82
N LYS A 61 -19.39 -24.04 8.84
CA LYS A 61 -19.70 -24.97 9.94
C LYS A 61 -18.51 -25.14 10.89
N GLN A 62 -17.86 -24.04 11.23
CA GLN A 62 -16.68 -24.07 12.11
C GLN A 62 -17.06 -24.46 13.53
N LYS A 63 -16.29 -25.37 14.12
CA LYS A 63 -16.38 -25.76 15.52
C LYS A 63 -15.63 -24.76 16.39
N ASN A 64 -16.14 -24.59 17.60
CA ASN A 64 -15.54 -23.72 18.61
C ASN A 64 -14.30 -24.37 19.24
N ASN A 65 -13.46 -23.53 19.83
CA ASN A 65 -12.35 -23.91 20.70
C ASN A 65 -12.76 -23.83 22.19
N ASP A 66 -11.78 -23.97 23.09
CA ASP A 66 -11.97 -23.92 24.55
C ASP A 66 -12.08 -22.49 25.13
N LYS A 67 -11.96 -21.43 24.31
CA LYS A 67 -12.20 -20.05 24.74
C LYS A 67 -13.68 -19.88 25.11
N LYS A 68 -14.00 -18.82 25.86
CA LYS A 68 -15.35 -18.55 26.35
C LYS A 68 -15.79 -17.15 25.95
N ASN A 69 -17.11 -16.97 25.83
CA ASN A 69 -17.75 -15.69 25.54
C ASN A 69 -17.38 -15.15 24.16
N GLY A 70 -17.31 -13.82 24.05
CA GLY A 70 -17.15 -13.09 22.81
C GLY A 70 -18.30 -12.11 22.65
N TYR A 71 -18.07 -11.09 21.84
CA TYR A 71 -19.01 -9.99 21.70
C TYR A 71 -19.05 -9.47 20.26
N VAL A 72 -20.25 -9.32 19.72
CA VAL A 72 -20.51 -8.68 18.43
C VAL A 72 -21.51 -7.56 18.63
N LYS A 73 -21.15 -6.35 18.20
CA LYS A 73 -22.04 -5.19 18.14
C LYS A 73 -22.21 -4.75 16.70
N ILE A 74 -23.45 -4.66 16.23
CA ILE A 74 -23.81 -3.97 15.00
C ILE A 74 -24.50 -2.69 15.41
N GLU A 75 -23.98 -1.56 14.97
CA GLU A 75 -24.54 -0.24 15.29
C GLU A 75 -24.73 0.60 14.03
N PHE A 76 -25.93 1.15 13.92
CA PHE A 76 -26.34 1.99 12.82
C PHE A 76 -26.29 3.45 13.23
N ILE A 77 -25.78 4.30 12.34
CA ILE A 77 -25.85 5.75 12.48
C ILE A 77 -26.91 6.32 11.53
N GLU A 78 -27.46 7.47 11.88
CA GLU A 78 -28.35 8.19 10.97
C GLU A 78 -27.63 8.57 9.68
N LYS A 79 -28.41 8.69 8.60
CA LYS A 79 -27.86 9.07 7.30
C LYS A 79 -27.53 10.56 7.30
N GLN A 80 -26.25 10.87 7.09
CA GLN A 80 -25.70 12.21 7.22
C GLN A 80 -25.13 12.70 5.87
N ASN A 81 -24.80 13.99 5.76
CA ASN A 81 -23.97 14.45 4.64
C ASN A 81 -22.52 13.95 4.81
N LYS A 82 -21.65 14.12 3.80
CA LYS A 82 -20.30 13.52 3.83
C LYS A 82 -19.46 13.97 5.03
N SER A 83 -19.48 15.26 5.38
CA SER A 83 -18.66 15.80 6.48
C SER A 83 -19.18 15.32 7.83
N GLU A 84 -20.50 15.40 8.02
CA GLU A 84 -21.17 14.92 9.23
C GLU A 84 -21.01 13.41 9.41
N LYS A 85 -20.96 12.65 8.30
CA LYS A 85 -20.70 11.21 8.30
C LYS A 85 -19.30 10.89 8.85
N GLU A 86 -18.27 11.57 8.34
CA GLU A 86 -16.89 11.37 8.81
C GLU A 86 -16.77 11.68 10.31
N GLU A 87 -17.37 12.78 10.77
CA GLU A 87 -17.40 13.15 12.20
C GLU A 87 -18.17 12.12 13.05
N ALA A 88 -19.34 11.67 12.60
CA ALA A 88 -20.15 10.69 13.32
C ALA A 88 -19.42 9.35 13.51
N TYR A 89 -18.74 8.85 12.46
CA TYR A 89 -17.93 7.64 12.59
C TYR A 89 -16.72 7.85 13.50
N SER A 90 -16.02 8.98 13.38
CA SER A 90 -14.88 9.30 14.25
C SER A 90 -15.27 9.31 15.73
N ASN A 91 -16.39 9.96 16.07
CA ASN A 91 -16.91 9.98 17.44
C ASN A 91 -17.32 8.58 17.92
N LEU A 92 -18.05 7.82 17.11
CA LEU A 92 -18.49 6.48 17.47
C LEU A 92 -17.31 5.50 17.67
N VAL A 93 -16.29 5.59 16.82
CA VAL A 93 -15.06 4.80 16.95
C VAL A 93 -14.30 5.21 18.21
N LEU A 94 -14.19 6.50 18.50
CA LEU A 94 -13.54 7.02 19.72
C LEU A 94 -14.24 6.52 20.99
N GLU A 95 -15.57 6.63 21.06
CA GLU A 95 -16.37 6.12 22.18
C GLU A 95 -16.16 4.62 22.38
N THR A 96 -16.10 3.86 21.29
CA THR A 96 -15.85 2.42 21.32
C THR A 96 -14.45 2.10 21.82
N ILE A 97 -13.43 2.84 21.39
CA ILE A 97 -12.04 2.72 21.87
C ILE A 97 -11.99 2.97 23.38
N HIS A 98 -12.62 4.04 23.87
CA HIS A 98 -12.69 4.31 25.30
C HIS A 98 -13.42 3.21 26.07
N ASN A 99 -14.53 2.70 25.54
CA ASN A 99 -15.29 1.61 26.15
C ASN A 99 -14.43 0.34 26.29
N VAL A 100 -13.76 -0.10 25.23
CA VAL A 100 -12.93 -1.31 25.32
C VAL A 100 -11.69 -1.09 26.19
N LYS A 101 -11.10 0.11 26.18
CA LYS A 101 -10.00 0.45 27.10
C LYS A 101 -10.41 0.35 28.57
N SER A 102 -11.63 0.81 28.91
CA SER A 102 -12.18 0.66 30.27
C SER A 102 -12.33 -0.80 30.70
N LYS A 103 -12.33 -1.75 29.75
CA LYS A 103 -12.46 -3.19 29.95
C LYS A 103 -11.12 -3.94 29.89
N GLY A 104 -10.01 -3.20 29.99
CA GLY A 104 -8.66 -3.77 30.12
C GLY A 104 -7.93 -4.04 28.81
N PHE A 105 -8.47 -3.60 27.67
CA PHE A 105 -7.78 -3.63 26.37
C PHE A 105 -6.81 -2.44 26.25
N SER A 106 -5.62 -2.67 25.71
CA SER A 106 -4.66 -1.63 25.34
C SER A 106 -4.91 -1.15 23.91
N GLU A 107 -4.39 0.02 23.53
CA GLU A 107 -4.55 0.50 22.14
C GLU A 107 -4.01 -0.51 21.12
N SER A 108 -2.91 -1.20 21.43
CA SER A 108 -2.35 -2.26 20.59
C SER A 108 -3.26 -3.47 20.35
N ASP A 109 -4.29 -3.66 21.17
CA ASP A 109 -5.27 -4.74 21.00
C ASP A 109 -6.37 -4.40 19.99
N ILE A 110 -6.46 -3.14 19.58
CA ILE A 110 -7.55 -2.59 18.78
C ILE A 110 -7.08 -2.42 17.34
N CYS A 111 -7.82 -3.02 16.42
CA CYS A 111 -7.64 -2.80 14.99
C CYS A 111 -8.90 -2.18 14.36
N ILE A 112 -8.70 -1.10 13.59
CA ILE A 112 -9.71 -0.49 12.74
C ILE A 112 -9.48 -0.95 11.31
N LEU A 113 -10.49 -1.58 10.71
CA LEU A 113 -10.44 -2.08 9.34
C LEU A 113 -11.28 -1.20 8.41
N THR A 114 -10.68 -0.63 7.38
CA THR A 114 -11.42 0.13 6.35
C THR A 114 -11.28 -0.51 4.97
N ARG A 115 -12.27 -0.30 4.10
CA ARG A 115 -12.18 -0.74 2.70
C ARG A 115 -11.36 0.23 1.85
N ARG A 116 -11.63 1.54 1.99
CA ARG A 116 -10.97 2.59 1.21
C ARG A 116 -9.85 3.22 2.00
N LYS A 117 -8.71 3.43 1.34
CA LYS A 117 -7.54 4.11 1.92
C LYS A 117 -7.90 5.53 2.40
N ALA A 118 -8.67 6.27 1.60
CA ALA A 118 -9.09 7.64 1.95
C ALA A 118 -9.88 7.71 3.27
N ASP A 119 -10.86 6.82 3.46
CA ASP A 119 -11.67 6.78 4.69
C ASP A 119 -10.77 6.45 5.91
N GLY A 120 -9.79 5.57 5.73
CA GLY A 120 -8.81 5.24 6.76
C GLY A 120 -7.90 6.41 7.14
N ILE A 121 -7.45 7.20 6.15
CA ILE A 121 -6.60 8.38 6.40
C ILE A 121 -7.39 9.44 7.18
N SER A 122 -8.62 9.77 6.74
CA SER A 122 -9.47 10.79 7.40
C SER A 122 -9.80 10.40 8.85
N LEU A 123 -10.21 9.15 9.07
CA LEU A 123 -10.50 8.62 10.40
C LEU A 123 -9.25 8.60 11.30
N GLY A 124 -8.11 8.17 10.75
CA GLY A 124 -6.84 8.14 11.48
C GLY A 124 -6.39 9.52 11.95
N ALA A 125 -6.47 10.52 11.06
CA ALA A 125 -6.14 11.91 11.39
C ALA A 125 -7.07 12.46 12.50
N SER A 126 -8.38 12.23 12.36
CA SER A 126 -9.38 12.66 13.36
C SER A 126 -9.10 12.04 14.74
N LEU A 127 -8.76 10.75 14.80
CA LEU A 127 -8.46 10.07 16.05
C LEU A 127 -7.15 10.58 16.69
N MET A 128 -6.12 10.87 15.88
CA MET A 128 -4.88 11.47 16.37
C MET A 128 -5.11 12.87 16.96
N GLU A 129 -5.91 13.71 16.31
CA GLU A 129 -6.31 15.03 16.82
C GLU A 129 -7.05 14.94 18.16
N LEU A 130 -7.85 13.88 18.34
CA LEU A 130 -8.58 13.56 19.58
C LEU A 130 -7.71 12.85 20.63
N GLY A 131 -6.40 12.71 20.39
CA GLY A 131 -5.43 12.19 21.35
C GLY A 131 -5.33 10.66 21.42
N VAL A 132 -5.86 9.94 20.41
CA VAL A 132 -5.68 8.48 20.29
C VAL A 132 -4.44 8.20 19.44
N PRO A 133 -3.44 7.48 19.97
CA PRO A 133 -2.29 7.08 19.16
C PRO A 133 -2.76 6.05 18.12
N VAL A 134 -2.62 6.38 16.83
CA VAL A 134 -2.97 5.51 15.71
C VAL A 134 -1.71 5.17 14.91
N ILE A 135 -1.57 3.91 14.54
CA ILE A 135 -0.54 3.47 13.60
C ILE A 135 -1.23 2.97 12.35
N SER A 136 -0.89 3.57 11.21
CA SER A 136 -1.30 3.09 9.91
C SER A 136 -0.12 3.16 8.94
N SER A 137 0.10 2.07 8.22
CA SER A 137 0.99 2.06 7.06
C SER A 137 0.57 3.07 5.97
N GLU A 138 -0.63 3.65 6.05
CA GLU A 138 -1.10 4.69 5.13
C GLU A 138 -0.96 6.12 5.67
N THR A 139 -0.72 6.30 6.99
CA THR A 139 -0.59 7.63 7.62
C THR A 139 0.84 7.96 8.03
N LEU A 140 1.71 6.95 8.18
CA LEU A 140 3.14 7.14 8.47
C LEU A 140 3.93 7.44 7.18
N LEU A 141 3.42 8.31 6.32
CA LEU A 141 4.06 8.67 5.05
C LEU A 141 5.36 9.43 5.32
N LEU A 142 6.43 9.03 4.63
CA LEU A 142 7.75 9.68 4.75
C LEU A 142 7.68 11.16 4.39
N GLN A 143 6.85 11.53 3.40
CA GLN A 143 6.67 12.93 2.99
C GLN A 143 6.02 13.81 4.06
N SER A 144 5.38 13.24 5.07
CA SER A 144 4.78 14.01 6.17
C SER A 144 5.80 14.44 7.22
N SER A 145 7.02 13.86 7.22
CA SER A 145 8.06 14.23 8.19
C SER A 145 8.77 15.53 7.79
N PRO A 146 8.84 16.54 8.70
CA PRO A 146 9.60 17.76 8.48
C PRO A 146 11.08 17.50 8.16
N LEU A 147 11.70 16.49 8.80
CA LEU A 147 13.10 16.15 8.60
C LEU A 147 13.35 15.63 7.17
N VAL A 148 12.46 14.75 6.69
CA VAL A 148 12.52 14.24 5.31
C VAL A 148 12.30 15.37 4.31
N GLN A 149 11.35 16.27 4.57
CA GLN A 149 11.11 17.42 3.70
C GLN A 149 12.34 18.36 3.62
N ILE A 150 13.06 18.60 4.72
CA ILE A 150 14.30 19.40 4.72
C ILE A 150 15.32 18.79 3.74
N LEU A 151 15.49 17.47 3.77
CA LEU A 151 16.41 16.75 2.88
C LEU A 151 15.99 16.90 1.41
N VAL A 152 14.73 16.57 1.10
CA VAL A 152 14.20 16.63 -0.27
C VAL A 152 14.26 18.05 -0.83
N PHE A 153 13.85 19.08 -0.07
CA PHE A 153 13.91 20.46 -0.55
C PHE A 153 15.35 20.94 -0.71
N SER A 154 16.27 20.48 0.13
CA SER A 154 17.70 20.79 -0.01
C SER A 154 18.25 20.21 -1.31
N LEU A 155 17.91 18.96 -1.66
CA LEU A 155 18.27 18.37 -2.96
C LEU A 155 17.61 19.11 -4.13
N GLN A 156 16.34 19.49 -3.99
CA GLN A 156 15.62 20.23 -5.02
C GLN A 156 16.25 21.59 -5.31
N ILE A 157 16.68 22.34 -4.29
CA ILE A 157 17.35 23.63 -4.46
C ILE A 157 18.77 23.45 -4.99
N CYS A 158 19.45 22.38 -4.56
CA CYS A 158 20.78 22.01 -5.04
C CYS A 158 20.83 21.80 -6.56
N LEU A 159 19.78 21.19 -7.12
CA LEU A 159 19.61 20.94 -8.56
C LEU A 159 18.92 22.10 -9.29
N TYR A 160 18.00 22.81 -8.63
CA TYR A 160 17.22 23.91 -9.21
C TYR A 160 17.27 25.17 -8.34
N PRO A 161 18.39 25.95 -8.36
CA PRO A 161 18.60 27.08 -7.44
C PRO A 161 17.59 28.23 -7.57
N ASN A 162 16.93 28.32 -8.72
CA ASN A 162 15.92 29.32 -9.05
C ASN A 162 14.50 28.94 -8.56
N ASN A 163 14.33 27.80 -7.90
CA ASN A 163 13.05 27.38 -7.34
C ASN A 163 12.77 28.06 -6.00
N ASP A 164 12.30 29.31 -6.06
CA ASP A 164 12.02 30.10 -4.86
C ASP A 164 10.91 29.51 -3.99
N LYS A 165 9.97 28.74 -4.57
CA LYS A 165 8.94 28.03 -3.80
C LYS A 165 9.57 26.97 -2.89
N ALA A 166 10.42 26.10 -3.44
CA ALA A 166 11.13 25.10 -2.65
C ALA A 166 12.05 25.76 -1.61
N LYS A 167 12.69 26.89 -1.98
CA LYS A 167 13.52 27.68 -1.07
C LYS A 167 12.73 28.21 0.12
N ILE A 168 11.54 28.76 -0.08
CA ILE A 168 10.67 29.20 1.02
C ILE A 168 10.28 28.02 1.92
N GLN A 169 9.89 26.88 1.33
CA GLN A 169 9.53 25.70 2.12
C GLN A 169 10.70 25.16 2.96
N LEU A 170 11.91 25.09 2.39
CA LEU A 170 13.11 24.73 3.14
C LEU A 170 13.39 25.71 4.29
N LEU A 171 13.31 27.02 4.02
CA LEU A 171 13.58 28.04 5.02
C LEU A 171 12.56 28.02 6.16
N ASP A 172 11.29 27.76 5.86
CA ASP A 172 10.22 27.60 6.86
C ASP A 172 10.52 26.43 7.80
N LEU A 173 10.87 25.28 7.23
CA LEU A 173 11.24 24.07 8.00
C LEU A 173 12.53 24.27 8.81
N LEU A 174 13.56 24.89 8.23
CA LEU A 174 14.82 25.18 8.93
C LEU A 174 14.64 26.21 10.04
N HIS A 175 13.75 27.18 9.86
CA HIS A 175 13.42 28.17 10.88
C HIS A 175 12.87 27.51 12.14
N ASP A 176 11.89 26.61 11.96
CA ASP A 176 11.27 25.85 13.05
C ASP A 176 12.27 24.84 13.66
N HIS A 177 12.99 24.07 12.83
CA HIS A 177 13.97 23.05 13.27
C HIS A 177 15.13 23.63 14.08
N LEU A 178 15.68 24.76 13.65
CA LEU A 178 16.81 25.43 14.32
C LEU A 178 16.36 26.38 15.44
N ASN A 179 15.06 26.48 15.71
CA ASN A 179 14.47 27.39 16.69
C ASN A 179 14.93 28.85 16.50
N ILE A 180 14.85 29.35 15.27
CA ILE A 180 15.31 30.71 14.95
C ILE A 180 14.37 31.75 15.57
N SER A 181 14.92 32.64 16.39
CA SER A 181 14.13 33.64 17.13
C SER A 181 13.62 34.81 16.28
N GLU A 182 14.21 35.02 15.10
CA GLU A 182 13.82 36.06 14.16
C GLU A 182 12.44 35.75 13.54
N GLU A 183 11.68 36.77 13.14
CA GLU A 183 10.39 36.56 12.48
C GLU A 183 10.58 35.96 11.07
N LYS A 184 9.68 35.04 10.66
CA LYS A 184 9.81 34.22 9.44
C LYS A 184 10.00 35.07 8.18
N HIS A 185 9.21 36.13 7.97
CA HIS A 185 9.36 37.00 6.80
C HIS A 185 10.73 37.68 6.75
N THR A 186 11.21 38.16 7.90
CA THR A 186 12.55 38.78 8.00
C THR A 186 13.67 37.78 7.73
N PHE A 187 13.51 36.53 8.19
CA PHE A 187 14.44 35.45 7.90
C PHE A 187 14.44 35.12 6.40
N PHE A 188 13.27 34.89 5.79
CA PHE A 188 13.16 34.46 4.38
C PHE A 188 13.75 35.48 3.41
N THR A 189 13.45 36.76 3.60
CA THR A 189 13.92 37.84 2.71
C THR A 189 15.43 37.95 2.62
N LYS A 190 16.19 37.44 3.60
CA LYS A 190 17.66 37.38 3.54
C LYS A 190 18.19 36.38 2.52
N PHE A 191 17.41 35.34 2.19
CA PHE A 191 17.83 34.23 1.33
C PHE A 191 17.17 34.25 -0.05
N LEU A 192 16.18 35.11 -0.28
CA LEU A 192 15.50 35.22 -1.57
C LEU A 192 16.30 36.07 -2.55
N SER A 193 16.36 35.62 -3.80
CA SER A 193 17.04 36.33 -4.91
C SER A 193 18.52 36.66 -4.66
N ILE A 194 19.22 35.84 -3.87
CA ILE A 194 20.67 35.93 -3.66
C ILE A 194 21.42 34.79 -4.35
N PRO A 195 22.69 35.00 -4.74
CA PRO A 195 23.59 33.92 -5.17
C PRO A 195 23.84 32.86 -4.08
N GLU A 196 24.21 31.66 -4.49
CA GLU A 196 24.52 30.54 -3.58
C GLU A 196 25.67 30.85 -2.60
N GLU A 197 26.67 31.65 -3.00
CA GLU A 197 27.77 32.01 -2.09
C GLU A 197 27.25 32.84 -0.91
N LYS A 198 26.35 33.79 -1.18
CA LYS A 198 25.72 34.59 -0.13
C LYS A 198 24.78 33.76 0.73
N PHE A 199 24.09 32.77 0.16
CA PHE A 199 23.24 31.86 0.92
C PHE A 199 24.08 31.14 1.98
N THR A 200 25.21 30.59 1.57
CA THR A 200 26.19 29.90 2.43
C THR A 200 26.69 30.83 3.55
N GLU A 201 27.07 32.06 3.21
CA GLU A 201 27.55 33.04 4.20
C GLU A 201 26.49 33.39 5.26
N ILE A 202 25.22 33.50 4.85
CA ILE A 202 24.13 33.86 5.75
C ILE A 202 23.76 32.67 6.62
N ILE A 203 23.58 31.47 6.06
CA ILE A 203 23.17 30.28 6.83
C ILE A 203 24.23 29.89 7.88
N LYS A 204 25.51 30.15 7.59
CA LYS A 204 26.62 29.98 8.54
C LYS A 204 26.48 30.82 9.80
N LYS A 205 25.86 32.01 9.71
CA LYS A 205 25.57 32.86 10.89
C LYS A 205 24.51 32.26 11.81
N TYR A 206 23.69 31.35 11.29
CA TYR A 206 22.72 30.56 12.05
C TYR A 206 23.29 29.22 12.53
N GLY A 207 24.61 29.02 12.46
CA GLY A 207 25.29 27.84 13.01
C GLY A 207 25.24 26.60 12.12
N VAL A 208 25.02 26.80 10.82
CA VAL A 208 24.93 25.74 9.79
C VAL A 208 26.04 25.94 8.76
N ASP A 209 27.02 25.04 8.73
CA ASP A 209 28.13 25.09 7.77
C ASP A 209 27.85 24.23 6.53
N PHE A 210 26.88 24.67 5.73
CA PHE A 210 26.35 23.94 4.58
C PHE A 210 26.68 24.66 3.26
N THR A 211 27.11 23.91 2.25
CA THR A 211 27.30 24.38 0.87
C THR A 211 26.61 23.46 -0.14
N PHE A 212 25.95 24.06 -1.14
CA PHE A 212 25.36 23.29 -2.25
C PHE A 212 26.44 22.63 -3.12
N GLU A 213 27.62 23.23 -3.24
CA GLU A 213 28.76 22.64 -3.95
C GLU A 213 29.18 21.30 -3.36
N GLN A 214 29.32 21.21 -2.03
CA GLN A 214 29.67 19.95 -1.37
C GLN A 214 28.57 18.90 -1.59
N MET A 215 27.30 19.30 -1.46
CA MET A 215 26.16 18.42 -1.72
C MET A 215 26.14 17.91 -3.17
N ARG A 216 26.55 18.72 -4.16
CA ARG A 216 26.66 18.28 -5.56
C ARG A 216 27.84 17.32 -5.79
N SER A 217 28.91 17.44 -5.03
CA SER A 217 30.16 16.68 -5.24
C SER A 217 30.17 15.23 -4.73
N VAL A 218 29.17 14.83 -3.94
CA VAL A 218 29.11 13.51 -3.30
C VAL A 218 27.98 12.65 -3.86
N SER A 219 27.90 11.36 -3.52
CA SER A 219 26.79 10.51 -3.96
C SER A 219 25.44 10.94 -3.37
N LEU A 220 24.33 10.32 -3.78
CA LEU A 220 23.00 10.71 -3.30
C LEU A 220 22.82 10.48 -1.79
N TYR A 221 23.13 9.28 -1.31
CA TYR A 221 23.07 8.95 0.13
C TYR A 221 24.03 9.84 0.93
N GLU A 222 25.25 10.05 0.43
CA GLU A 222 26.23 10.93 1.06
C GLU A 222 25.76 12.40 1.10
N ALA A 223 25.04 12.86 0.06
CA ALA A 223 24.49 14.21 0.02
C ALA A 223 23.43 14.42 1.13
N PHE A 224 22.61 13.40 1.40
CA PHE A 224 21.66 13.47 2.51
C PHE A 224 22.34 13.32 3.87
N GLU A 225 23.32 12.43 4.04
CA GLU A 225 24.15 12.36 5.26
C GLU A 225 24.83 13.71 5.56
N TYR A 226 25.36 14.37 4.53
CA TYR A 226 25.92 15.71 4.64
C TYR A 226 24.90 16.72 5.14
N CYS A 227 23.68 16.73 4.58
CA CYS A 227 22.59 17.57 5.09
C CYS A 227 22.23 17.23 6.54
N ILE A 228 22.15 15.94 6.88
CA ILE A 228 21.79 15.46 8.22
C ILE A 228 22.80 15.98 9.26
N GLU A 229 24.09 15.90 8.94
CA GLU A 229 25.18 16.41 9.78
C GLU A 229 25.10 17.95 9.91
N LYS A 230 25.03 18.69 8.80
CA LYS A 230 25.15 20.16 8.80
C LYS A 230 23.91 20.86 9.35
N PHE A 231 22.72 20.31 9.15
CA PHE A 231 21.48 20.83 9.72
C PHE A 231 21.19 20.28 11.12
N LYS A 232 22.09 19.48 11.72
CA LYS A 232 21.93 18.89 13.06
C LYS A 232 20.64 18.07 13.17
N ILE A 233 20.28 17.37 12.10
CA ILE A 233 19.07 16.53 12.04
C ILE A 233 19.27 15.25 12.84
N ALA A 234 20.49 14.71 12.91
CA ALA A 234 20.79 13.45 13.58
C ALA A 234 20.33 13.39 15.05
N ASP A 235 20.36 14.52 15.77
CA ASP A 235 19.92 14.60 17.18
C ASP A 235 18.40 14.44 17.35
N TYR A 236 17.64 14.61 16.26
CA TYR A 236 16.17 14.53 16.22
C TYR A 236 15.69 13.37 15.34
N ALA A 237 16.60 12.47 14.96
CA ALA A 237 16.30 11.37 14.06
C ALA A 237 15.18 10.49 14.61
N ASP A 238 14.16 10.30 13.79
CA ASP A 238 13.00 9.47 14.06
C ASP A 238 12.93 8.32 13.04
N ALA A 239 11.95 7.44 13.21
CA ALA A 239 11.72 6.34 12.28
C ALA A 239 11.46 6.80 10.83
N TYR A 240 11.02 8.05 10.61
CA TYR A 240 10.83 8.60 9.27
C TYR A 240 12.18 8.86 8.61
N LEU A 241 13.13 9.43 9.35
CA LEU A 241 14.48 9.65 8.84
C LEU A 241 15.17 8.33 8.49
N PHE A 242 15.09 7.32 9.36
CA PHE A 242 15.64 5.99 9.07
C PHE A 242 14.99 5.38 7.81
N GLY A 243 13.65 5.34 7.75
CA GLY A 243 12.94 4.79 6.60
C GLY A 243 13.19 5.55 5.29
N PHE A 244 13.44 6.87 5.36
CA PHE A 244 13.83 7.66 4.18
C PHE A 244 15.24 7.33 3.72
N MET A 245 16.20 7.21 4.64
CA MET A 245 17.58 6.88 4.28
C MET A 245 17.71 5.45 3.75
N ASP A 246 16.91 4.50 4.26
CA ASP A 246 16.80 3.15 3.68
C ASP A 246 16.26 3.22 2.24
N LEU A 247 15.22 4.01 1.99
CA LEU A 247 14.67 4.22 0.64
C LEU A 247 15.70 4.82 -0.31
N VAL A 248 16.47 5.81 0.15
CA VAL A 248 17.57 6.40 -0.65
C VAL A 248 18.62 5.34 -0.97
N TYR A 249 19.03 4.55 0.03
CA TYR A 249 20.03 3.49 -0.14
C TYR A 249 19.56 2.39 -1.10
N GLU A 250 18.29 1.99 -1.04
CA GLU A 250 17.69 1.06 -1.99
C GLU A 250 17.63 1.64 -3.41
N PHE A 251 17.36 2.94 -3.54
CA PHE A 251 17.34 3.62 -4.84
C PHE A 251 18.74 3.69 -5.45
N GLU A 252 19.76 4.07 -4.66
CA GLU A 252 21.13 4.25 -5.13
C GLU A 252 21.79 2.95 -5.64
N GLN A 253 21.28 1.78 -5.21
CA GLN A 253 21.71 0.49 -5.73
C GLN A 253 21.22 0.19 -7.16
N GLN A 254 20.29 0.99 -7.71
CA GLN A 254 19.76 0.78 -9.05
C GLN A 254 20.71 1.28 -10.14
N PRO A 255 20.74 0.64 -11.33
CA PRO A 255 21.50 1.16 -12.47
C PRO A 255 21.03 2.57 -12.84
N LEU A 256 21.97 3.47 -13.13
CA LEU A 256 21.70 4.87 -13.50
C LEU A 256 21.04 5.70 -12.38
N ALA A 257 21.16 5.29 -11.12
CA ALA A 257 20.71 6.10 -9.99
C ALA A 257 21.56 7.38 -9.88
N ASP A 258 20.89 8.52 -10.01
CA ASP A 258 21.48 9.84 -9.82
C ASP A 258 20.52 10.74 -9.01
N LYS A 259 20.96 11.96 -8.69
CA LYS A 259 20.17 12.92 -7.91
C LYS A 259 18.90 13.40 -8.61
N ILE A 260 18.89 13.44 -9.95
CA ILE A 260 17.75 13.94 -10.74
C ILE A 260 16.67 12.86 -10.80
N SER A 261 17.05 11.66 -11.22
CA SER A 261 16.20 10.46 -11.24
C SER A 261 15.63 10.13 -9.86
N PHE A 262 16.35 10.41 -8.76
CA PHE A 262 15.79 10.28 -7.42
C PHE A 262 14.60 11.21 -7.16
N LEU A 263 14.65 12.47 -7.63
CA LEU A 263 13.50 13.38 -7.46
C LEU A 263 12.27 12.89 -8.22
N ASP A 264 12.45 12.36 -9.43
CA ASP A 264 11.35 11.76 -10.20
C ASP A 264 10.80 10.50 -9.51
N HIS A 265 11.69 9.66 -8.96
CA HIS A 265 11.34 8.51 -8.17
C HIS A 265 10.55 8.89 -6.92
N TRP A 266 11.04 9.89 -6.18
CA TRP A 266 10.40 10.43 -4.99
C TRP A 266 9.01 10.98 -5.29
N GLU A 267 8.86 11.79 -6.34
CA GLU A 267 7.55 12.32 -6.74
C GLU A 267 6.53 11.21 -7.06
N THR A 268 6.99 10.09 -7.63
CA THR A 268 6.14 8.94 -7.93
C THR A 268 5.79 8.12 -6.68
N LYS A 269 6.67 8.07 -5.69
CA LYS A 269 6.55 7.18 -4.51
C LYS A 269 6.06 7.86 -3.24
N LYS A 270 6.22 9.17 -3.09
CA LYS A 270 5.99 9.92 -1.84
C LYS A 270 4.60 9.73 -1.21
N GLU A 271 3.57 9.50 -2.02
CA GLU A 271 2.19 9.25 -1.57
C GLU A 271 1.96 7.85 -0.95
N ASN A 272 2.94 6.95 -1.10
CA ASN A 272 2.86 5.56 -0.64
C ASN A 272 4.09 5.12 0.18
N ALA A 273 5.21 5.84 0.10
CA ALA A 273 6.40 5.57 0.89
C ALA A 273 6.11 5.89 2.36
N SER A 274 6.16 4.87 3.21
CA SER A 274 5.77 4.95 4.62
C SER A 274 6.73 4.15 5.50
N ILE A 275 6.79 4.51 6.79
CA ILE A 275 7.53 3.71 7.76
C ILE A 275 6.79 2.37 7.95
N PRO A 276 7.51 1.23 7.97
CA PRO A 276 6.94 -0.01 8.48
C PRO A 276 6.46 0.17 9.92
N ALA A 277 5.19 -0.12 10.17
CA ALA A 277 4.63 -0.10 11.52
C ALA A 277 5.44 -1.05 12.42
N SER A 278 6.11 -0.51 13.44
CA SER A 278 6.88 -1.32 14.38
C SER A 278 5.93 -2.14 15.27
N GLU A 279 6.12 -3.46 15.27
CA GLU A 279 5.37 -4.35 16.17
C GLU A 279 5.71 -3.99 17.63
N GLY A 280 4.68 -3.79 18.47
CA GLY A 280 4.83 -3.56 19.91
C GLY A 280 4.56 -2.14 20.41
N THR A 281 4.33 -1.15 19.54
CA THR A 281 3.88 0.18 19.97
C THR A 281 2.44 0.12 20.48
N ASN A 282 2.18 0.70 21.65
CA ASN A 282 0.83 0.75 22.21
C ASN A 282 -0.05 1.80 21.50
N ALA A 283 -0.51 1.48 20.30
CA ALA A 283 -1.32 2.33 19.45
C ALA A 283 -2.38 1.52 18.69
N VAL A 284 -3.49 2.17 18.34
CA VAL A 284 -4.59 1.58 17.58
C VAL A 284 -4.12 1.33 16.15
N GLN A 285 -4.27 0.10 15.68
CA GLN A 285 -3.83 -0.26 14.34
C GLN A 285 -4.91 0.04 13.31
N LEU A 286 -4.64 0.91 12.35
CA LEU A 286 -5.55 1.22 11.26
C LEU A 286 -4.99 0.69 9.95
N MET A 287 -5.74 -0.18 9.29
CA MET A 287 -5.31 -0.80 8.03
C MET A 287 -6.48 -1.17 7.13
N THR A 288 -6.17 -1.46 5.87
CA THR A 288 -7.19 -1.94 4.92
C THR A 288 -7.52 -3.40 5.13
N ILE A 289 -8.73 -3.82 4.76
CA ILE A 289 -9.19 -5.22 4.85
C ILE A 289 -8.20 -6.20 4.19
N HIS A 290 -7.60 -5.83 3.05
CA HIS A 290 -6.63 -6.69 2.37
C HIS A 290 -5.34 -6.88 3.16
N LYS A 291 -4.82 -5.81 3.78
CA LYS A 291 -3.61 -5.86 4.61
C LYS A 291 -3.82 -6.69 5.88
N ALA A 292 -5.06 -6.75 6.38
CA ALA A 292 -5.42 -7.55 7.55
C ALA A 292 -5.51 -9.07 7.28
N LYS A 293 -5.45 -9.52 6.01
CA LYS A 293 -5.56 -10.95 5.68
C LYS A 293 -4.42 -11.73 6.31
N GLY A 294 -4.77 -12.71 7.15
CA GLY A 294 -3.81 -13.53 7.88
C GLY A 294 -3.48 -13.02 9.28
N LEU A 295 -3.79 -11.75 9.59
CA LEU A 295 -3.64 -11.17 10.92
C LEU A 295 -4.87 -11.46 11.80
N GLU A 296 -4.74 -11.23 13.11
CA GLU A 296 -5.80 -11.41 14.10
C GLU A 296 -5.65 -10.39 15.24
N PHE A 297 -6.78 -9.89 15.75
CA PHE A 297 -6.79 -8.83 16.76
C PHE A 297 -7.80 -9.13 17.87
N PRO A 298 -7.48 -8.86 19.16
CA PRO A 298 -8.45 -8.98 20.25
C PRO A 298 -9.73 -8.20 19.99
N VAL A 299 -9.62 -6.96 19.51
CA VAL A 299 -10.75 -6.10 19.16
C VAL A 299 -10.63 -5.66 17.70
N VAL A 300 -11.71 -5.83 16.94
CA VAL A 300 -11.84 -5.30 15.58
C VAL A 300 -13.01 -4.34 15.52
N ILE A 301 -12.75 -3.15 14.97
CA ILE A 301 -13.76 -2.14 14.65
C ILE A 301 -13.81 -2.00 13.14
N PHE A 302 -14.98 -2.24 12.57
CA PHE A 302 -15.25 -2.13 11.15
C PHE A 302 -16.22 -0.98 10.87
N PRO A 303 -15.72 0.26 10.73
CA PRO A 303 -16.53 1.40 10.35
C PRO A 303 -16.87 1.39 8.85
N PHE A 304 -17.83 2.22 8.45
CA PHE A 304 -18.25 2.38 7.05
C PHE A 304 -18.72 1.07 6.39
N ALA A 305 -19.41 0.20 7.13
CA ALA A 305 -19.92 -1.08 6.65
C ALA A 305 -21.18 -0.93 5.76
N ASP A 306 -21.26 0.15 4.98
CA ASP A 306 -22.26 0.46 3.95
C ASP A 306 -21.71 0.26 2.52
N ILE A 307 -20.68 -0.61 2.39
CA ILE A 307 -20.00 -0.92 1.12
C ILE A 307 -20.95 -1.62 0.13
N GLN A 308 -20.89 -1.19 -1.13
CA GLN A 308 -21.64 -1.75 -2.26
C GLN A 308 -21.07 -3.10 -2.70
N LEU A 309 -21.94 -4.08 -2.89
CA LEU A 309 -21.58 -5.45 -3.33
C LEU A 309 -21.24 -5.53 -4.82
N TYR A 310 -21.79 -4.62 -5.64
CA TYR A 310 -21.77 -4.70 -7.10
C TYR A 310 -21.13 -3.46 -7.74
N ASP A 311 -20.33 -2.70 -6.99
CA ASP A 311 -19.68 -1.50 -7.52
C ASP A 311 -18.55 -1.91 -8.47
N ALA A 312 -18.84 -1.80 -9.76
CA ALA A 312 -17.98 -2.18 -10.86
C ALA A 312 -17.93 -1.08 -11.92
N LYS A 313 -18.01 0.18 -11.47
CA LYS A 313 -18.16 1.37 -12.34
C LYS A 313 -17.07 1.50 -13.41
N TYR A 314 -15.88 0.96 -13.15
CA TYR A 314 -14.72 1.03 -14.04
C TYR A 314 -14.31 -0.32 -14.61
N ASP A 315 -15.07 -1.38 -14.30
CA ASP A 315 -14.75 -2.73 -14.76
C ASP A 315 -14.98 -2.81 -16.26
N LYS A 316 -14.12 -3.59 -16.91
CA LYS A 316 -14.18 -3.81 -18.35
C LYS A 316 -14.19 -5.31 -18.62
N LEU A 317 -15.02 -5.71 -19.57
CA LEU A 317 -15.17 -7.08 -20.03
C LEU A 317 -14.61 -7.23 -21.45
N TRP A 318 -14.01 -8.38 -21.73
CA TRP A 318 -13.63 -8.79 -23.08
C TRP A 318 -14.81 -9.51 -23.72
N TYR A 319 -15.46 -8.84 -24.67
CA TYR A 319 -16.63 -9.36 -25.37
C TYR A 319 -16.19 -10.02 -26.69
N PRO A 320 -16.55 -11.29 -26.95
CA PRO A 320 -16.21 -11.98 -28.19
C PRO A 320 -16.99 -11.38 -29.36
N LEU A 321 -16.28 -11.08 -30.44
CA LEU A 321 -16.84 -10.49 -31.65
C LEU A 321 -16.96 -11.57 -32.73
N GLU A 322 -18.20 -11.86 -33.12
CA GLU A 322 -18.50 -12.78 -34.22
C GLU A 322 -18.53 -12.01 -35.55
N ASN A 323 -17.41 -11.35 -35.90
CA ASN A 323 -17.29 -10.68 -37.19
C ASN A 323 -15.90 -10.92 -37.81
N GLU A 324 -15.90 -11.60 -38.95
CA GLU A 324 -14.69 -11.94 -39.72
C GLU A 324 -14.00 -10.71 -40.36
N ASP A 325 -14.68 -9.56 -40.42
CA ASP A 325 -14.12 -8.30 -40.94
C ASP A 325 -13.11 -7.66 -39.98
N PHE A 326 -13.11 -8.04 -38.70
CA PHE A 326 -12.14 -7.56 -37.72
C PHE A 326 -10.92 -8.49 -37.66
N SER A 327 -9.73 -7.89 -37.58
CA SER A 327 -8.48 -8.64 -37.35
C SER A 327 -8.34 -9.16 -35.90
N PHE A 328 -9.31 -8.90 -35.04
CA PHE A 328 -9.34 -9.27 -33.62
C PHE A 328 -10.65 -9.96 -33.27
N LYS A 329 -10.58 -10.93 -32.34
CA LYS A 329 -11.71 -11.79 -31.95
C LYS A 329 -12.49 -11.28 -30.74
N GLU A 330 -11.96 -10.29 -30.03
CA GLU A 330 -12.55 -9.78 -28.78
C GLU A 330 -12.40 -8.27 -28.70
N GLY A 331 -13.41 -7.59 -28.15
CA GLY A 331 -13.42 -6.15 -27.93
C GLY A 331 -13.66 -5.82 -26.46
N GLN A 332 -13.02 -4.78 -25.95
CA GLN A 332 -13.19 -4.35 -24.57
C GLN A 332 -14.41 -3.45 -24.41
N ILE A 333 -15.36 -3.84 -23.55
CA ILE A 333 -16.57 -3.07 -23.23
C ILE A 333 -16.62 -2.75 -21.73
N ASN A 334 -17.26 -1.63 -21.35
CA ASN A 334 -17.46 -1.31 -19.94
C ASN A 334 -18.56 -2.18 -19.35
N TYR A 335 -18.35 -2.75 -18.16
CA TYR A 335 -19.36 -3.51 -17.44
C TYR A 335 -20.55 -2.61 -17.06
N LYS A 336 -21.70 -2.86 -17.68
CA LYS A 336 -22.95 -2.18 -17.36
C LYS A 336 -24.15 -3.12 -17.52
N SER A 337 -25.27 -2.75 -16.91
CA SER A 337 -26.54 -3.48 -17.01
C SER A 337 -27.02 -3.69 -18.44
N GLU A 338 -26.67 -2.78 -19.36
CA GLU A 338 -27.09 -2.81 -20.76
C GLU A 338 -26.49 -3.98 -21.54
N ILE A 339 -25.40 -4.60 -21.05
CA ILE A 339 -24.75 -5.75 -21.67
C ILE A 339 -25.70 -6.94 -21.81
N VAL A 340 -26.70 -7.06 -20.92
CA VAL A 340 -27.73 -8.10 -21.00
C VAL A 340 -28.50 -8.03 -22.33
N ASN A 341 -28.56 -6.87 -22.97
CA ASN A 341 -29.23 -6.70 -24.26
C ASN A 341 -28.37 -7.10 -25.47
N TYR A 342 -27.12 -7.53 -25.26
CA TYR A 342 -26.19 -7.89 -26.35
C TYR A 342 -26.34 -9.38 -26.76
N GLY A 343 -27.50 -9.97 -26.53
CA GLY A 343 -27.78 -11.38 -26.79
C GLY A 343 -27.35 -12.31 -25.66
N GLU A 344 -27.47 -13.62 -25.88
CA GLU A 344 -27.22 -14.65 -24.86
C GLU A 344 -25.80 -14.59 -24.28
N VAL A 345 -24.82 -14.26 -25.14
CA VAL A 345 -23.42 -14.13 -24.76
C VAL A 345 -23.22 -12.96 -23.79
N GLY A 346 -23.87 -11.82 -24.05
CA GLY A 346 -23.88 -10.67 -23.15
C GLY A 346 -24.58 -10.95 -21.82
N GLU A 347 -25.76 -11.56 -21.84
CA GLU A 347 -26.49 -11.95 -20.63
C GLU A 347 -25.65 -12.88 -19.72
N LYS A 348 -25.04 -13.91 -20.31
CA LYS A 348 -24.19 -14.85 -19.58
C LYS A 348 -22.97 -14.15 -18.97
N MET A 349 -22.25 -13.34 -19.73
CA MET A 349 -21.09 -12.59 -19.20
C MET A 349 -21.49 -11.61 -18.09
N TYR A 350 -22.62 -10.94 -18.23
CA TYR A 350 -23.11 -10.04 -17.19
C TYR A 350 -23.39 -10.80 -15.89
N ALA A 351 -24.07 -11.95 -15.97
CA ALA A 351 -24.39 -12.80 -14.83
C ALA A 351 -23.13 -13.41 -14.18
N GLU A 352 -22.17 -13.88 -14.99
CA GLU A 352 -20.91 -14.44 -14.50
C GLU A 352 -20.07 -13.39 -13.77
N HIS A 353 -19.86 -12.21 -14.37
CA HIS A 353 -19.11 -11.11 -13.73
C HIS A 353 -19.80 -10.63 -12.46
N ARG A 354 -21.14 -10.54 -12.48
CA ARG A 354 -21.93 -10.22 -11.28
C ARG A 354 -21.69 -11.26 -10.17
N SER A 355 -21.70 -12.55 -10.50
CA SER A 355 -21.48 -13.62 -9.53
C SER A 355 -20.05 -13.61 -8.96
N GLN A 356 -19.05 -13.16 -9.72
CA GLN A 356 -17.67 -13.00 -9.24
C GLN A 356 -17.57 -11.83 -8.25
N LEU A 357 -18.17 -10.69 -8.59
CA LEU A 357 -18.25 -9.53 -7.69
C LEU A 357 -18.93 -9.86 -6.35
N GLU A 358 -20.00 -10.66 -6.39
CA GLU A 358 -20.66 -11.17 -5.18
C GLU A 358 -19.70 -11.97 -4.31
N LEU A 359 -19.01 -12.94 -4.90
CA LEU A 359 -18.08 -13.81 -4.20
C LEU A 359 -16.95 -13.01 -3.57
N ASP A 360 -16.33 -12.12 -4.33
CA ASP A 360 -15.23 -11.28 -3.86
C ASP A 360 -15.65 -10.35 -2.72
N ASN A 361 -16.79 -9.67 -2.84
CA ASN A 361 -17.25 -8.77 -1.79
C ASN A 361 -17.70 -9.52 -0.53
N ILE A 362 -18.33 -10.70 -0.65
CA ILE A 362 -18.69 -11.50 0.51
C ILE A 362 -17.43 -12.11 1.16
N ASN A 363 -16.42 -12.52 0.36
CA ASN A 363 -15.12 -12.95 0.87
C ASN A 363 -14.42 -11.83 1.66
N LEU A 364 -14.48 -10.59 1.18
CA LEU A 364 -13.92 -9.44 1.89
C LEU A 364 -14.62 -9.18 3.22
N LEU A 365 -15.95 -9.25 3.24
CA LEU A 365 -16.71 -9.16 4.48
C LEU A 365 -16.34 -10.31 5.43
N TYR A 366 -16.24 -11.53 4.92
CA TYR A 366 -15.81 -12.71 5.67
C TYR A 366 -14.43 -12.55 6.29
N VAL A 367 -13.44 -12.07 5.52
CA VAL A 367 -12.11 -11.76 6.05
C VAL A 367 -12.21 -10.75 7.18
N THR A 368 -12.97 -9.68 6.99
CA THR A 368 -13.15 -8.59 7.97
C THR A 368 -13.73 -9.09 9.29
N LEU A 369 -14.88 -9.76 9.28
CA LEU A 369 -15.57 -10.19 10.49
C LEU A 369 -14.84 -11.34 11.22
N THR A 370 -13.99 -12.08 10.53
CA THR A 370 -13.19 -13.19 11.11
C THR A 370 -11.83 -12.76 11.65
N ARG A 371 -11.46 -11.47 11.56
CA ARG A 371 -10.23 -10.95 12.18
C ARG A 371 -10.33 -10.83 13.70
N ALA A 372 -11.54 -10.72 14.24
CA ALA A 372 -11.78 -10.52 15.66
C ALA A 372 -11.56 -11.79 16.49
N ILE A 373 -10.81 -11.66 17.58
CA ILE A 373 -10.64 -12.73 18.57
C ILE A 373 -11.73 -12.65 19.66
N GLU A 374 -11.91 -11.48 20.30
CA GLU A 374 -12.82 -11.32 21.44
C GLU A 374 -14.01 -10.40 21.16
N LYS A 375 -13.78 -9.27 20.48
CA LYS A 375 -14.82 -8.28 20.21
C LYS A 375 -14.83 -7.82 18.75
N LEU A 376 -16.00 -7.81 18.15
CA LEU A 376 -16.26 -7.31 16.81
C LEU A 376 -17.30 -6.18 16.87
N PHE A 377 -16.92 -5.00 16.38
CA PHE A 377 -17.81 -3.86 16.25
C PHE A 377 -17.99 -3.56 14.76
N VAL A 378 -19.23 -3.45 14.30
CA VAL A 378 -19.58 -3.16 12.91
C VAL A 378 -20.45 -1.92 12.88
N PHE A 379 -19.99 -0.86 12.21
CA PHE A 379 -20.70 0.40 12.12
C PHE A 379 -21.10 0.70 10.70
N SER A 380 -22.36 1.06 10.48
CA SER A 380 -22.85 1.43 9.15
C SER A 380 -23.94 2.49 9.23
N GLU A 381 -24.26 3.15 8.12
CA GLU A 381 -25.47 3.98 8.05
C GLU A 381 -26.71 3.09 8.09
N MET A 382 -27.80 3.61 8.68
CA MET A 382 -29.09 2.92 8.70
C MET A 382 -29.54 2.60 7.26
N PRO A 383 -29.71 1.31 6.90
CA PRO A 383 -30.12 0.92 5.56
C PRO A 383 -31.58 1.32 5.31
N LYS A 384 -31.90 1.54 4.03
CA LYS A 384 -33.30 1.61 3.58
C LYS A 384 -33.73 0.23 3.12
N GLU A 385 -35.03 -0.01 3.06
CA GLU A 385 -35.55 -1.23 2.44
C GLU A 385 -35.05 -1.35 0.98
N PRO A 386 -34.42 -2.47 0.59
CA PRO A 386 -34.01 -2.68 -0.78
C PRO A 386 -35.24 -2.76 -1.68
N LYS A 387 -35.22 -2.04 -2.82
CA LYS A 387 -36.38 -1.90 -3.71
C LYS A 387 -36.97 -3.23 -4.20
N ASP A 388 -36.11 -4.22 -4.42
CA ASP A 388 -36.47 -5.53 -4.97
C ASP A 388 -36.22 -6.68 -3.98
N GLY A 389 -36.00 -6.39 -2.70
CA GLY A 389 -35.63 -7.40 -1.70
C GLY A 389 -34.20 -7.94 -1.84
N ILE A 390 -33.42 -7.44 -2.81
CA ILE A 390 -32.04 -7.86 -3.07
C ILE A 390 -31.07 -6.93 -2.31
N PRO A 391 -30.25 -7.46 -1.40
CA PRO A 391 -29.21 -6.69 -0.74
C PRO A 391 -28.19 -6.16 -1.75
N LEU A 392 -27.93 -4.86 -1.72
CA LEU A 392 -26.91 -4.22 -2.58
C LEU A 392 -25.65 -3.80 -1.81
N THR A 393 -25.69 -3.83 -0.49
CA THR A 393 -24.63 -3.36 0.40
C THR A 393 -24.51 -4.25 1.63
N TYR A 394 -23.39 -4.16 2.34
CA TYR A 394 -23.18 -4.91 3.58
C TYR A 394 -24.23 -4.60 4.66
N ASN A 395 -24.60 -3.33 4.87
CA ASN A 395 -25.65 -2.97 5.81
C ASN A 395 -27.04 -3.54 5.44
N HIS A 396 -27.36 -3.73 4.16
CA HIS A 396 -28.56 -4.49 3.77
C HIS A 396 -28.45 -5.96 4.19
N LEU A 397 -27.28 -6.61 4.02
CA LEU A 397 -27.08 -8.00 4.46
C LEU A 397 -27.28 -8.15 5.98
N PHE A 398 -26.74 -7.21 6.77
CA PHE A 398 -26.95 -7.20 8.23
C PHE A 398 -28.43 -6.99 8.59
N MET A 399 -29.12 -6.07 7.93
CA MET A 399 -30.55 -5.85 8.13
C MET A 399 -31.37 -7.12 7.83
N GLU A 400 -31.16 -7.74 6.66
CA GLU A 400 -31.90 -8.94 6.27
C GLU A 400 -31.61 -10.12 7.21
N PHE A 401 -30.37 -10.27 7.68
CA PHE A 401 -30.03 -11.26 8.70
C PHE A 401 -30.76 -11.00 10.03
N LEU A 402 -30.83 -9.74 10.47
CA LEU A 402 -31.56 -9.35 11.68
C LEU A 402 -33.07 -9.58 11.53
N LYS A 403 -33.65 -9.36 10.34
CA LYS A 403 -35.05 -9.69 10.03
C LYS A 403 -35.30 -11.19 10.09
N GLN A 404 -34.40 -12.00 9.51
CA GLN A 404 -34.47 -13.46 9.57
C GLN A 404 -34.43 -13.98 11.01
N LYS A 405 -33.70 -13.30 11.90
CA LYS A 405 -33.65 -13.60 13.34
C LYS A 405 -34.85 -13.08 14.12
N GLY A 406 -35.77 -12.33 13.50
CA GLY A 406 -36.90 -11.68 14.15
C GLY A 406 -36.48 -10.59 15.14
N ARG A 407 -35.30 -9.99 14.95
CA ARG A 407 -34.73 -8.97 15.85
C ARG A 407 -34.77 -7.56 15.26
N TRP A 408 -34.90 -7.42 13.94
CA TRP A 408 -34.87 -6.12 13.27
C TRP A 408 -35.98 -5.18 13.72
N ASN A 409 -35.63 -3.93 14.00
CA ASN A 409 -36.54 -2.84 14.31
C ASN A 409 -35.98 -1.53 13.72
N SER A 410 -36.80 -0.78 12.98
CA SER A 410 -36.42 0.49 12.34
C SER A 410 -36.02 1.59 13.32
N ASP A 411 -36.48 1.51 14.57
CA ASP A 411 -36.18 2.51 15.61
C ASP A 411 -34.98 2.09 16.48
N GLN A 412 -34.47 0.86 16.27
CA GLN A 412 -33.35 0.32 17.03
C GLN A 412 -32.05 0.45 16.24
N MET A 413 -31.10 1.21 16.80
CA MET A 413 -29.80 1.45 16.18
C MET A 413 -28.73 0.42 16.57
N ILE A 414 -28.89 -0.25 17.71
CA ILE A 414 -27.84 -1.11 18.29
C ILE A 414 -28.33 -2.55 18.42
N TYR A 415 -27.53 -3.50 17.94
CA TYR A 415 -27.79 -4.93 18.03
C TYR A 415 -26.57 -5.67 18.58
N GLU A 416 -26.77 -6.44 19.64
CA GLU A 416 -25.69 -7.07 20.39
C GLU A 416 -25.85 -8.59 20.43
N PHE A 417 -24.72 -9.29 20.32
CA PHE A 417 -24.62 -10.75 20.45
C PHE A 417 -23.49 -11.09 21.43
N GLY A 418 -23.79 -11.95 22.41
CA GLY A 418 -22.85 -12.30 23.47
C GLY A 418 -22.86 -11.30 24.63
N LYS A 419 -21.81 -11.33 25.45
CA LYS A 419 -21.66 -10.44 26.61
C LYS A 419 -20.41 -9.60 26.47
N ASP A 420 -20.55 -8.29 26.64
CA ASP A 420 -19.45 -7.34 26.52
C ASP A 420 -18.61 -7.29 27.82
N LEU A 421 -17.80 -8.33 28.03
CA LEU A 421 -16.99 -8.57 29.23
C LEU A 421 -15.58 -7.95 29.15
N GLU A 422 -14.83 -8.05 30.24
CA GLU A 422 -13.41 -7.67 30.32
C GLU A 422 -12.51 -8.57 29.47
N LYS A 423 -11.31 -8.08 29.15
CA LYS A 423 -10.29 -8.76 28.33
C LYS A 423 -9.95 -10.14 28.90
N ILE A 424 -9.95 -11.15 28.03
CA ILE A 424 -9.59 -12.54 28.36
C ILE A 424 -8.16 -12.87 27.90
N SER A 425 -7.69 -12.26 26.82
CA SER A 425 -6.33 -12.46 26.30
C SER A 425 -5.25 -11.94 27.26
N LYS A 426 -4.08 -12.59 27.23
CA LYS A 426 -2.91 -12.16 27.99
C LYS A 426 -2.50 -10.75 27.54
N LYS A 427 -1.94 -9.96 28.46
CA LYS A 427 -1.29 -8.69 28.09
C LYS A 427 -0.16 -9.00 27.10
N ASN A 428 -0.17 -8.32 25.95
CA ASN A 428 0.99 -8.30 25.08
C ASN A 428 2.15 -7.68 25.87
N GLU A 429 3.32 -8.31 25.81
CA GLU A 429 4.53 -7.69 26.33
C GLU A 429 4.81 -6.47 25.46
N VAL A 430 4.63 -5.28 26.03
CA VAL A 430 5.11 -4.05 25.41
C VAL A 430 6.63 -4.13 25.45
N ILE A 431 7.23 -4.47 24.31
CA ILE A 431 8.68 -4.40 24.17
C ILE A 431 9.03 -2.92 24.27
N ALA A 432 9.81 -2.55 25.29
CA ALA A 432 10.36 -1.21 25.37
C ALA A 432 11.23 -1.00 24.13
N GLN A 433 10.75 -0.18 23.20
CA GLN A 433 11.53 0.18 22.03
C GLN A 433 12.70 1.03 22.51
N ILE A 434 13.92 0.53 22.27
CA ILE A 434 15.11 1.36 22.36
C ILE A 434 15.09 2.21 21.11
N GLU A 435 14.93 3.53 21.25
CA GLU A 435 15.11 4.44 20.13
C GLU A 435 16.56 4.33 19.65
N PRO A 436 16.79 3.83 18.41
CA PRO A 436 18.14 3.73 17.89
C PRO A 436 18.70 5.14 17.73
N ARG A 437 19.90 5.37 18.25
CA ARG A 437 20.60 6.62 18.01
C ARG A 437 21.05 6.66 16.55
N TYR A 438 20.67 7.70 15.81
CA TYR A 438 21.18 7.90 14.46
C TYR A 438 22.65 8.32 14.53
N LEU A 439 23.52 7.46 13.98
CA LEU A 439 24.94 7.72 13.88
C LEU A 439 25.23 8.17 12.46
N SER A 440 25.24 9.48 12.23
CA SER A 440 25.67 10.00 10.93
C SER A 440 27.13 9.65 10.71
N SER A 441 27.41 8.97 9.61
CA SER A 441 28.75 8.53 9.25
C SER A 441 29.07 9.00 7.84
N SER A 442 29.60 10.21 7.70
CA SER A 442 30.14 10.62 6.41
C SER A 442 31.46 9.86 6.14
N PRO A 443 31.69 9.34 4.92
CA PRO A 443 32.91 8.60 4.60
C PRO A 443 34.21 9.37 4.90
N ASN A 444 34.16 10.70 4.72
CA ASN A 444 35.24 11.63 5.05
C ASN A 444 35.62 11.60 6.55
N THR A 445 34.67 11.39 7.46
CA THR A 445 34.96 11.29 8.91
C THR A 445 35.65 9.98 9.29
N HIS A 446 35.60 8.96 8.42
CA HIS A 446 36.20 7.64 8.63
C HIS A 446 37.44 7.41 7.75
N GLY A 447 37.90 8.43 7.01
CA GLY A 447 39.02 8.30 6.06
C GLY A 447 38.72 7.37 4.89
N LEU A 448 37.44 7.11 4.61
CA LEU A 448 36.98 6.30 3.48
C LEU A 448 36.72 7.24 2.30
N LYS A 449 37.39 6.98 1.17
CA LYS A 449 37.10 7.63 -0.10
C LYS A 449 36.21 6.69 -0.91
N ILE A 450 34.90 6.91 -0.88
CA ILE A 450 33.96 6.17 -1.73
C ILE A 450 34.08 6.77 -3.12
N VAL A 451 34.50 5.95 -4.08
CA VAL A 451 34.57 6.35 -5.49
C VAL A 451 33.15 6.22 -6.03
N SER A 452 32.52 7.35 -6.35
CA SER A 452 31.19 7.34 -6.95
C SER A 452 31.26 6.69 -8.34
N SER A 453 30.20 5.98 -8.73
CA SER A 453 30.04 5.44 -10.08
C SER A 453 30.29 6.53 -11.13
N GLU A 454 29.87 7.76 -10.84
CA GLU A 454 30.05 8.97 -11.66
C GLU A 454 31.54 9.32 -11.91
N GLU A 455 32.44 9.12 -10.94
CA GLU A 455 33.90 9.27 -11.16
C GLU A 455 34.49 8.12 -12.00
N ILE A 456 33.95 6.90 -11.88
CA ILE A 456 34.36 5.75 -12.70
C ILE A 456 33.97 5.98 -14.17
N PHE A 457 32.85 6.66 -14.43
CA PHE A 457 32.40 7.01 -15.77
C PHE A 457 33.26 8.05 -16.50
N MET A 458 34.19 8.73 -15.81
CA MET A 458 35.10 9.71 -16.43
C MET A 458 36.40 9.12 -16.99
N GLU A 459 36.69 7.83 -16.78
CA GLU A 459 37.77 7.14 -17.50
C GLU A 459 37.26 6.63 -18.86
N THR A 460 37.52 7.41 -19.91
CA THR A 460 36.91 7.28 -21.24
C THR A 460 37.22 5.99 -22.01
N GLU A 461 38.28 5.24 -21.65
CA GLU A 461 38.62 3.98 -22.34
C GLU A 461 37.97 2.76 -21.69
N THR A 462 37.88 2.73 -20.35
CA THR A 462 37.26 1.64 -19.61
C THR A 462 35.74 1.68 -19.74
N ALA A 463 35.12 2.86 -19.66
CA ALA A 463 33.69 3.02 -19.88
C ALA A 463 33.27 2.66 -21.32
N SER A 464 34.06 3.06 -22.33
CA SER A 464 33.82 2.66 -23.72
C SER A 464 33.97 1.14 -23.91
N ALA A 465 34.97 0.53 -23.26
CA ALA A 465 35.16 -0.92 -23.30
C ALA A 465 34.04 -1.69 -22.57
N ILE A 466 33.53 -1.17 -21.45
CA ILE A 466 32.39 -1.76 -20.71
C ILE A 466 31.10 -1.61 -21.52
N SER A 467 30.85 -0.44 -22.12
CA SER A 467 29.69 -0.22 -23.00
C SER A 467 29.73 -1.16 -24.20
N ALA A 468 30.87 -1.28 -24.88
CA ALA A 468 31.06 -2.21 -25.99
C ALA A 468 30.91 -3.68 -25.54
N GLY A 469 31.41 -4.03 -24.35
CA GLY A 469 31.28 -5.37 -23.76
C GLY A 469 29.84 -5.74 -23.42
N ASN A 470 29.09 -4.82 -22.81
CA ASN A 470 27.67 -5.00 -22.49
C ASN A 470 26.83 -5.11 -23.77
N LEU A 471 27.10 -4.25 -24.76
CA LEU A 471 26.43 -4.31 -26.05
C LEU A 471 26.67 -5.64 -26.77
N LEU A 472 27.91 -6.16 -26.75
CA LEU A 472 28.22 -7.48 -27.30
C LEU A 472 27.50 -8.59 -26.52
N HIS A 473 27.51 -8.54 -25.19
CA HIS A 473 26.83 -9.50 -24.34
C HIS A 473 25.32 -9.54 -24.62
N ASP A 474 24.66 -8.39 -24.66
CA ASP A 474 23.21 -8.28 -24.85
C ASP A 474 22.79 -8.67 -26.28
N THR A 475 23.66 -8.43 -27.27
CA THR A 475 23.47 -8.89 -28.64
C THR A 475 23.58 -10.42 -28.71
N MET A 476 24.64 -11.01 -28.13
CA MET A 476 24.86 -12.46 -28.13
C MET A 476 23.80 -13.21 -27.32
N ALA A 477 23.25 -12.62 -26.26
CA ALA A 477 22.17 -13.21 -25.45
C ALA A 477 20.88 -13.44 -26.26
N GLN A 478 20.71 -12.73 -27.39
CA GLN A 478 19.55 -12.87 -28.26
C GLN A 478 19.80 -13.82 -29.44
N ILE A 479 21.05 -14.29 -29.64
CA ILE A 479 21.45 -15.17 -30.73
C ILE A 479 21.55 -16.60 -30.19
N TYR A 480 20.53 -17.42 -30.50
CA TYR A 480 20.49 -18.83 -30.06
C TYR A 480 21.04 -19.78 -31.14
N THR A 481 20.92 -19.40 -32.41
CA THR A 481 21.41 -20.15 -33.57
C THR A 481 22.12 -19.20 -34.55
N GLU A 482 22.97 -19.74 -35.45
CA GLU A 482 23.69 -18.92 -36.45
C GLU A 482 22.72 -18.10 -37.32
N ALA A 483 21.53 -18.63 -37.61
CA ALA A 483 20.50 -17.95 -38.39
C ALA A 483 19.85 -16.75 -37.65
N ASP A 484 19.96 -16.67 -36.33
CA ASP A 484 19.42 -15.55 -35.54
C ASP A 484 20.30 -14.29 -35.64
N ALA A 485 21.58 -14.44 -35.99
CA ALA A 485 22.54 -13.33 -35.98
C ALA A 485 22.18 -12.21 -36.96
N GLU A 486 21.77 -12.56 -38.20
CA GLU A 486 21.37 -11.56 -39.19
C GLU A 486 20.12 -10.78 -38.75
N ARG A 487 19.13 -11.46 -38.18
CA ARG A 487 17.89 -10.81 -37.71
C ARG A 487 18.16 -9.87 -36.54
N VAL A 488 18.92 -10.32 -35.53
CA VAL A 488 19.21 -9.53 -34.33
C VAL A 488 20.04 -8.29 -34.66
N LEU A 489 21.03 -8.41 -35.55
CA LEU A 489 21.84 -7.27 -36.00
C LEU A 489 21.04 -6.29 -36.85
N MET A 490 20.14 -6.77 -37.71
CA MET A 490 19.26 -5.92 -38.52
C MET A 490 18.27 -5.12 -37.65
N GLU A 491 17.69 -5.76 -36.62
CA GLU A 491 16.83 -5.06 -35.64
C GLU A 491 17.59 -3.98 -34.85
N LEU A 492 18.88 -4.20 -34.55
CA LEU A 492 19.75 -3.22 -33.91
C LEU A 492 20.08 -2.04 -34.82
N GLU A 493 20.33 -2.30 -36.11
CA GLU A 493 20.61 -1.27 -37.12
C GLU A 493 19.39 -0.38 -37.39
N GLU A 494 18.21 -0.98 -37.56
CA GLU A 494 16.96 -0.26 -37.84
C GLU A 494 16.52 0.67 -36.70
N ARG A 495 16.84 0.33 -35.46
CA ARG A 495 16.53 1.16 -34.29
C ARG A 495 17.50 2.32 -34.09
N ALA A 496 18.59 2.39 -34.86
CA ALA A 496 19.62 3.44 -34.81
C ALA A 496 20.15 3.73 -33.39
N ILE A 497 20.28 2.68 -32.56
CA ILE A 497 20.63 2.80 -31.14
C ILE A 497 22.11 3.15 -30.95
N ILE A 498 22.97 2.80 -31.91
CA ILE A 498 24.43 2.97 -31.82
C ILE A 498 25.04 3.63 -33.06
N PRO A 499 26.20 4.30 -32.93
CA PRO A 499 26.95 4.86 -34.05
C PRO A 499 27.38 3.79 -35.06
N LYS A 500 27.42 4.16 -36.36
CA LYS A 500 27.72 3.22 -37.45
C LYS A 500 29.09 2.53 -37.32
N GLU A 501 30.10 3.24 -36.84
CA GLU A 501 31.45 2.70 -36.64
C GLU A 501 31.49 1.61 -35.54
N GLU A 502 30.69 1.77 -34.48
CA GLU A 502 30.55 0.77 -33.41
C GLU A 502 29.74 -0.44 -33.88
N PHE A 503 28.68 -0.23 -34.68
CA PHE A 503 27.90 -1.29 -35.28
C PHE A 503 28.74 -2.19 -36.20
N ASP A 504 29.59 -1.60 -37.04
CA ASP A 504 30.47 -2.34 -37.95
C ASP A 504 31.47 -3.22 -37.18
N SER A 505 31.98 -2.71 -36.05
CA SER A 505 32.87 -3.46 -35.15
C SER A 505 32.14 -4.59 -34.42
N LEU A 506 30.93 -4.33 -33.92
CA LEU A 506 30.08 -5.33 -33.26
C LEU A 506 29.72 -6.47 -34.22
N ASN A 507 29.24 -6.14 -35.41
CA ASN A 507 28.85 -7.10 -36.45
C ASN A 507 30.01 -8.06 -36.78
N LYS A 508 31.21 -7.51 -36.99
CA LYS A 508 32.41 -8.31 -37.24
C LYS A 508 32.75 -9.25 -36.08
N THR A 509 32.62 -8.77 -34.85
CA THR A 509 32.92 -9.53 -33.63
C THR A 509 31.92 -10.67 -33.41
N VAL A 510 30.62 -10.41 -33.62
CA VAL A 510 29.56 -11.43 -33.54
C VAL A 510 29.81 -12.56 -34.54
N PHE A 511 30.08 -12.25 -35.81
CA PHE A 511 30.36 -13.27 -36.82
C PHE A 511 31.67 -14.04 -36.56
N GLN A 512 32.70 -13.39 -36.00
CA GLN A 512 33.92 -14.07 -35.56
C GLN A 512 33.67 -15.09 -34.45
N ILE A 513 32.75 -14.76 -33.52
CA ILE A 513 32.40 -15.66 -32.42
C ILE A 513 31.57 -16.83 -32.95
N ILE A 514 30.45 -16.58 -33.65
CA ILE A 514 29.53 -17.67 -34.06
C ILE A 514 30.12 -18.60 -35.14
N GLN A 515 31.08 -18.13 -35.94
CA GLN A 515 31.76 -18.94 -36.96
C GLN A 515 33.09 -19.54 -36.48
N HIS A 516 33.41 -19.41 -35.19
CA HIS A 516 34.65 -19.93 -34.63
C HIS A 516 34.74 -21.46 -34.81
N ALA A 517 35.91 -21.95 -35.23
CA ALA A 517 36.09 -23.36 -35.58
C ALA A 517 35.83 -24.33 -34.41
N ASP A 518 36.00 -23.85 -33.16
CA ASP A 518 35.78 -24.63 -31.94
C ASP A 518 34.30 -24.74 -31.51
N LEU A 519 33.39 -24.02 -32.18
CA LEU A 519 31.93 -24.12 -31.94
C LEU A 519 31.23 -25.09 -32.90
N LYS A 520 31.97 -25.75 -33.81
CA LYS A 520 31.44 -26.70 -34.80
C LYS A 520 31.59 -28.16 -34.39
#